data_AF-A0A8D2LVA7-F1
#
_entry.id   AF-A0A8D2LVA7-F1
#
_cell.length_a   1.000
_cell.length_b   1.000
_cell.length_c   1.000
_cell.angle_alpha   90.00
_cell.angle_beta   90.00
_cell.angle_gamma   90.00
#
_symmetry.space_group_name_H-M   'P 1'
#
loop_
_entity.id
_entity.type
_entity.pdbx_description
1 polymer ?
#
loop_
_entity_poly.entity_id
_entity_poly.type
_entity_poly.pdbx_seq_one_letter_code
_entity_poly.pdbx_strand_id
1 'polypeptide(L)'
;MALSPEKASELKHIIRQQLSKMDVHSRIREVLSETIREELEPQHKQLSEEDLMKALMRRGIIDDVIKELNFVPNINPTRRYLYLQVLGGKAFLEHLQEPEALPGQICSTFTLCLYFRNQRFRSKPVPCACEPDFSDGFLLEVYKDTLGDGSKMVDATTMLSICDPVHIVLIKTDTSGEITLVASYFLEWRSVLSAENRITNVAVELLGVGTESKVSVGVLNIKLEMYPKLNKPLSQDIVNTQFTLEHQKTAEKERLFLVYAKQWWREYLQIRTSHNTRLVKIFAQDENGINRPVCSYVRPLRAGRLLDTPRQAARFVSVLGYERAPVIGGGNSKQEQWCTLLAFLCRNKGDCEDHANLLCSLLLGFGLDAFVCVGTKAKGVPHTWVMTCGIDGIITFWESLTGHRYIHNPVKLDDPPVVEQPKPLYPYRTIGCVFNHQKFFANCQPSDAVEVCVFDLHDESRWKPMSGEAIKSVCSPGATTVLPPFPPLCASTIDAAAASNDLELQLRILVMEHRKDLGLATVWDDQLSYLLSPALAAYELERTTNISSGNEEFQDAIRRAVPDGHTFKGFPIHFVYKNARRAFAACLRSPFCEEIVCCRGDQVRFAVRVRVFTYPESACAVWIMIACKYRCVL
;
A
#
# COMPACT_ATOMS: atom_id res chain seq x y z
N MET A 1 28.46 -7.72 -10.83
CA MET A 1 29.59 -6.76 -10.96
C MET A 1 30.67 -7.19 -9.97
N ALA A 2 31.90 -7.41 -10.40
CA ALA A 2 33.01 -7.79 -9.51
C ALA A 2 33.50 -6.56 -8.72
N LEU A 3 33.77 -6.74 -7.42
CA LEU A 3 34.34 -5.71 -6.54
C LEU A 3 35.72 -5.27 -7.04
N SER A 4 36.04 -3.99 -6.92
CA SER A 4 37.37 -3.48 -7.27
C SER A 4 38.45 -4.09 -6.36
N PRO A 5 39.69 -4.30 -6.84
CA PRO A 5 40.77 -4.92 -6.07
C PRO A 5 41.06 -4.21 -4.73
N GLU A 6 40.93 -2.88 -4.72
CA GLU A 6 41.10 -2.03 -3.54
C GLU A 6 40.01 -2.29 -2.50
N LYS A 7 38.74 -2.36 -2.91
CA LYS A 7 37.61 -2.70 -2.03
C LYS A 7 37.70 -4.13 -1.51
N ALA A 8 38.19 -5.07 -2.32
CA ALA A 8 38.43 -6.44 -1.89
C ALA A 8 39.57 -6.53 -0.85
N SER A 9 40.59 -5.69 -0.96
CA SER A 9 41.69 -5.61 0.01
C SER A 9 41.24 -4.96 1.33
N GLU A 10 40.42 -3.91 1.25
CA GLU A 10 39.83 -3.23 2.41
C GLU A 10 38.87 -4.14 3.17
N LEU A 11 37.98 -4.85 2.45
CA LEU A 11 37.13 -5.91 3.02
C LEU A 11 37.96 -7.00 3.71
N LYS A 12 39.04 -7.47 3.08
CA LYS A 12 39.94 -8.47 3.69
C LYS A 12 40.59 -7.94 4.97
N HIS A 13 40.95 -6.67 5.03
CA HIS A 13 41.54 -6.06 6.21
C HIS A 13 40.53 -5.94 7.36
N ILE A 14 39.30 -5.49 7.07
CA ILE A 14 38.20 -5.39 8.04
C ILE A 14 37.82 -6.77 8.58
N ILE A 15 37.69 -7.77 7.70
CA ILE A 15 37.39 -9.15 8.09
C ILE A 15 38.49 -9.69 9.01
N ARG A 16 39.79 -9.49 8.68
CA ARG A 16 40.90 -9.93 9.53
C ARG A 16 40.93 -9.25 10.91
N GLN A 17 40.62 -7.95 10.96
CA GLN A 17 40.60 -7.20 12.22
C GLN A 17 39.41 -7.60 13.12
N GLN A 18 38.28 -7.98 12.53
CA GLN A 18 37.13 -8.49 13.29
C GLN A 18 37.34 -9.94 13.75
N LEU A 19 37.89 -10.81 12.89
CA LEU A 19 38.23 -12.19 13.27
C LEU A 19 39.26 -12.24 14.43
N SER A 20 40.16 -11.25 14.53
CA SER A 20 41.06 -11.14 15.69
C SER A 20 40.39 -10.59 16.95
N LYS A 21 39.41 -9.68 16.83
CA LYS A 21 38.62 -9.17 17.96
C LYS A 21 37.67 -10.21 18.56
N MET A 22 37.16 -11.12 17.73
CA MET A 22 36.23 -12.17 18.13
C MET A 22 36.91 -13.42 18.72
N ASP A 23 38.24 -13.40 18.90
CA ASP A 23 39.06 -14.54 19.38
C ASP A 23 38.86 -15.85 18.57
N VAL A 24 38.39 -15.72 17.33
CA VAL A 24 38.06 -16.86 16.44
C VAL A 24 39.31 -17.68 16.15
N HIS A 25 40.48 -17.04 16.09
CA HIS A 25 41.76 -17.74 15.93
C HIS A 25 42.12 -18.64 17.12
N SER A 26 41.72 -18.30 18.34
CA SER A 26 41.93 -19.15 19.51
C SER A 26 40.92 -20.30 19.53
N ARG A 27 39.65 -20.03 19.20
CA ARG A 27 38.60 -21.07 19.08
C ARG A 27 38.91 -22.07 17.95
N ILE A 28 39.40 -21.60 16.80
CA ILE A 28 39.88 -22.47 15.71
C ILE A 28 41.07 -23.31 16.17
N ARG A 29 42.01 -22.72 16.93
CA ARG A 29 43.18 -23.42 17.46
C ARG A 29 42.80 -24.47 18.50
N GLU A 30 41.80 -24.20 19.33
CA GLU A 30 41.23 -25.14 20.29
C GLU A 30 40.57 -26.32 19.57
N VAL A 31 39.75 -26.06 18.55
CA VAL A 31 39.15 -27.10 17.69
C VAL A 31 40.22 -27.92 16.98
N LEU A 32 41.26 -27.29 16.43
CA LEU A 32 42.40 -28.00 15.83
C LEU A 32 43.08 -28.91 16.86
N SER A 33 43.31 -28.40 18.07
CA SER A 33 43.98 -29.18 19.13
C SER A 33 43.14 -30.36 19.62
N GLU A 34 41.82 -30.22 19.68
CA GLU A 34 40.91 -31.31 20.05
C GLU A 34 40.72 -32.32 18.92
N THR A 35 40.59 -31.87 17.67
CA THR A 35 40.43 -32.77 16.51
C THR A 35 41.71 -33.60 16.28
N ILE A 36 42.88 -33.00 16.50
CA ILE A 36 44.17 -33.71 16.50
C ILE A 36 44.25 -34.72 17.66
N ARG A 37 43.65 -34.41 18.81
CA ARG A 37 43.66 -35.26 20.00
C ARG A 37 42.66 -36.42 19.93
N GLU A 38 41.54 -36.25 19.25
CA GLU A 38 40.53 -37.31 19.03
C GLU A 38 40.91 -38.29 17.91
N GLU A 39 41.73 -37.90 16.93
CA GLU A 39 42.08 -38.74 15.77
C GLU A 39 43.52 -39.33 15.77
N LEU A 40 44.34 -39.06 16.79
CA LEU A 40 45.69 -39.66 16.91
C LEU A 40 45.71 -40.86 17.87
N GLU A 41 45.12 -41.97 17.42
CA GLU A 41 45.61 -43.32 17.69
C GLU A 41 46.03 -43.97 16.34
N PRO A 42 47.00 -44.91 16.32
CA PRO A 42 48.16 -44.81 15.44
C PRO A 42 47.93 -45.41 14.05
N GLN A 43 47.16 -44.73 13.19
CA GLN A 43 47.30 -44.88 11.74
C GLN A 43 47.14 -43.51 11.07
N HIS A 44 48.26 -43.01 10.52
CA HIS A 44 48.39 -41.73 9.83
C HIS A 44 47.23 -41.47 8.85
N LYS A 45 46.29 -40.60 9.22
CA LYS A 45 45.47 -39.84 8.27
C LYS A 45 45.88 -38.37 8.35
N GLN A 46 46.29 -37.81 7.22
CA GLN A 46 46.39 -36.36 7.08
C GLN A 46 44.98 -35.78 7.18
N LEU A 47 44.74 -34.92 8.18
CA LEU A 47 43.53 -34.11 8.28
C LEU A 47 43.40 -33.25 7.03
N SER A 48 42.30 -33.40 6.29
CA SER A 48 42.01 -32.57 5.11
C SER A 48 41.35 -31.25 5.50
N GLU A 49 41.45 -30.23 4.63
CA GLU A 49 40.75 -28.95 4.82
C GLU A 49 39.21 -29.14 4.90
N GLU A 50 38.66 -30.16 4.23
CA GLU A 50 37.23 -30.49 4.28
C GLU A 50 36.78 -31.02 5.64
N ASP A 51 37.62 -31.82 6.30
CA ASP A 51 37.29 -32.38 7.62
C ASP A 51 37.29 -31.29 8.69
N LEU A 52 38.22 -30.33 8.58
CA LEU A 52 38.27 -29.16 9.44
C LEU A 52 37.05 -28.26 9.26
N MET A 53 36.63 -28.03 8.00
CA MET A 53 35.43 -27.27 7.68
C MET A 53 34.15 -27.93 8.23
N LYS A 54 34.04 -29.26 8.14
CA LYS A 54 32.92 -30.00 8.74
C LYS A 54 32.90 -29.92 10.27
N ALA A 55 34.07 -29.97 10.92
CA ALA A 55 34.17 -29.83 12.38
C ALA A 55 33.74 -28.43 12.84
N LEU A 56 34.17 -27.38 12.11
CA LEU A 56 33.77 -26.00 12.37
C LEU A 56 32.27 -25.75 12.15
N MET A 57 31.67 -26.40 11.14
CA MET A 57 30.22 -26.34 10.89
C MET A 57 29.43 -27.07 11.98
N ARG A 58 29.83 -28.30 12.38
CA ARG A 58 29.14 -29.07 13.43
C ARG A 58 29.09 -28.34 14.77
N ARG A 59 30.12 -27.57 15.09
CA ARG A 59 30.22 -26.80 16.33
C ARG A 59 29.59 -25.41 16.25
N GLY A 60 28.94 -25.07 15.13
CA GLY A 60 28.22 -23.79 14.95
C GLY A 60 29.14 -22.57 14.85
N ILE A 61 30.46 -22.73 14.80
CA ILE A 61 31.42 -21.62 14.80
C ILE A 61 31.31 -20.82 13.50
N ILE A 62 31.08 -21.50 12.38
CA ILE A 62 30.84 -20.85 11.09
C ILE A 62 29.50 -20.10 11.09
N ASP A 63 28.47 -20.66 11.72
CA ASP A 63 27.16 -20.00 11.80
C ASP A 63 27.17 -18.79 12.76
N ASP A 64 27.92 -18.86 13.87
CA ASP A 64 28.15 -17.73 14.78
C ASP A 64 28.92 -16.61 14.08
N VAL A 65 29.99 -16.98 13.37
CA VAL A 65 30.79 -16.05 12.58
C VAL A 65 29.96 -15.46 11.43
N ILE A 66 29.11 -16.22 10.75
CA ILE A 66 28.22 -15.71 9.68
C ILE A 66 27.08 -14.86 10.25
N LYS A 67 26.51 -15.21 11.42
CA LYS A 67 25.50 -14.39 12.11
C LYS A 67 26.05 -13.03 12.52
N GLU A 68 27.29 -12.98 13.02
CA GLU A 68 27.95 -11.72 13.36
C GLU A 68 28.54 -10.99 12.14
N LEU A 69 28.95 -11.73 11.09
CA LEU A 69 29.37 -11.22 9.79
C LEU A 69 28.19 -10.93 8.84
N ASN A 70 26.95 -10.85 9.34
CA ASN A 70 25.87 -10.20 8.59
C ASN A 70 26.19 -8.70 8.48
N PHE A 71 27.16 -8.41 7.60
CA PHE A 71 27.40 -7.11 7.02
C PHE A 71 26.06 -6.67 6.43
N VAL A 72 25.46 -5.66 7.04
CA VAL A 72 24.58 -4.75 6.31
C VAL A 72 25.50 -4.09 5.27
N PRO A 73 25.46 -4.47 3.98
CA PRO A 73 26.42 -3.96 3.03
C PRO A 73 26.04 -2.49 2.78
N ASN A 74 27.00 -1.56 2.91
CA ASN A 74 26.87 -0.09 2.75
C ASN A 74 26.32 0.72 3.94
N ILE A 75 26.65 0.42 5.19
CA ILE A 75 26.45 1.44 6.25
C ILE A 75 27.48 2.56 6.07
N ASN A 76 27.03 3.79 5.83
CA ASN A 76 27.91 4.95 5.80
C ASN A 76 28.26 5.37 7.24
N PRO A 77 29.51 5.26 7.70
CA PRO A 77 29.88 5.57 9.08
C PRO A 77 29.72 7.06 9.44
N THR A 78 29.51 7.93 8.45
CA THR A 78 29.25 9.36 8.67
C THR A 78 27.78 9.68 8.96
N ARG A 79 26.90 8.68 8.96
CA ARG A 79 25.45 8.84 9.17
C ARG A 79 25.00 8.12 10.45
N ARG A 80 23.86 8.55 11.00
CA ARG A 80 23.20 7.84 12.11
C ARG A 80 22.10 6.94 11.58
N TYR A 81 21.99 5.79 12.21
CA TYR A 81 20.98 4.78 11.94
C TYR A 81 20.42 4.27 13.26
N LEU A 82 19.12 4.01 13.25
CA LEU A 82 18.42 3.19 14.22
C LEU A 82 18.34 1.78 13.63
N TYR A 83 18.92 0.79 14.29
CA TYR A 83 18.73 -0.61 13.97
C TYR A 83 17.56 -1.15 14.79
N LEU A 84 16.48 -1.51 14.11
CA LEU A 84 15.27 -2.10 14.69
C LEU A 84 15.25 -3.57 14.31
N GLN A 85 15.37 -4.46 15.29
CA GLN A 85 15.33 -5.90 15.10
C GLN A 85 14.09 -6.47 15.76
N VAL A 86 13.30 -7.24 15.00
CA VAL A 86 12.17 -7.99 15.54
C VAL A 86 12.71 -9.35 15.99
N LEU A 87 12.54 -9.66 17.27
CA LEU A 87 13.08 -10.87 17.91
C LEU A 87 12.09 -12.04 17.93
N GLY A 88 10.83 -11.77 17.58
CA GLY A 88 9.75 -12.76 17.56
C GLY A 88 8.40 -12.15 17.97
N GLY A 89 7.32 -12.83 17.61
CA GLY A 89 5.98 -12.52 18.09
C GLY A 89 5.50 -13.52 19.14
N LYS A 90 4.59 -13.10 20.02
CA LYS A 90 3.96 -13.94 21.04
C LYS A 90 2.48 -13.62 21.17
N ALA A 91 1.71 -14.55 21.73
CA ALA A 91 0.31 -14.37 22.10
C ALA A 91 -0.62 -13.98 20.93
N PHE A 92 -0.36 -14.51 19.73
CA PHE A 92 -1.28 -14.40 18.59
C PHE A 92 -2.40 -15.44 18.69
N LEU A 93 -3.28 -15.29 19.68
CA LEU A 93 -4.19 -16.32 20.16
C LEU A 93 -5.20 -16.82 19.11
N GLU A 94 -5.55 -16.00 18.12
CA GLU A 94 -6.42 -16.39 17.01
C GLU A 94 -5.81 -17.50 16.12
N HIS A 95 -4.50 -17.70 16.23
CA HIS A 95 -3.73 -18.66 15.43
C HIS A 95 -3.22 -19.86 16.25
N LEU A 96 -3.84 -20.13 17.41
CA LEU A 96 -3.52 -21.31 18.25
C LEU A 96 -3.72 -22.65 17.52
N GLN A 97 -4.66 -22.70 16.59
CA GLN A 97 -5.05 -23.91 15.86
C GLN A 97 -4.50 -23.94 14.43
N GLU A 98 -3.72 -22.95 14.00
CA GLU A 98 -3.11 -23.02 12.66
C GLU A 98 -2.10 -24.18 12.64
N PRO A 99 -2.20 -25.10 11.67
CA PRO A 99 -1.30 -26.25 11.59
C PRO A 99 0.14 -25.78 11.33
N GLU A 100 1.11 -26.50 11.89
CA GLU A 100 2.53 -26.23 11.61
C GLU A 100 2.79 -26.23 10.10
N ALA A 101 3.45 -25.19 9.62
CA ALA A 101 3.74 -25.02 8.21
C ALA A 101 4.75 -26.08 7.74
N LEU A 102 4.27 -27.06 6.96
CA LEU A 102 5.13 -28.06 6.33
C LEU A 102 5.80 -27.48 5.06
N PRO A 103 7.05 -27.90 4.74
CA PRO A 103 7.72 -27.45 3.53
C PRO A 103 6.88 -27.72 2.27
N GLY A 104 6.61 -26.67 1.49
CA GLY A 104 5.83 -26.75 0.25
C GLY A 104 4.31 -26.65 0.42
N GLN A 105 3.79 -26.58 1.66
CA GLN A 105 2.37 -26.33 1.90
C GLN A 105 2.07 -24.82 1.90
N ILE A 106 0.98 -24.45 1.22
CA ILE A 106 0.48 -23.07 1.22
C ILE A 106 -0.16 -22.81 2.59
N CYS A 107 0.36 -21.83 3.33
CA CYS A 107 -0.16 -21.39 4.62
C CYS A 107 -0.40 -19.88 4.61
N SER A 108 -1.18 -19.39 5.58
CA SER A 108 -1.30 -17.96 5.79
C SER A 108 0.02 -17.42 6.35
N THR A 109 0.40 -16.21 5.96
CA THR A 109 1.63 -15.57 6.42
C THR A 109 1.39 -14.16 6.94
N PHE A 110 2.09 -13.80 8.00
CA PHE A 110 2.26 -12.44 8.44
C PHE A 110 3.39 -11.74 7.70
N THR A 111 3.25 -10.43 7.51
CA THR A 111 4.34 -9.58 7.03
C THR A 111 4.30 -8.24 7.74
N LEU A 112 5.46 -7.78 8.22
CA LEU A 112 5.63 -6.47 8.82
C LEU A 112 6.04 -5.46 7.75
N CYS A 113 5.32 -4.34 7.71
CA CYS A 113 5.64 -3.19 6.88
C CYS A 113 5.99 -2.01 7.79
N LEU A 114 7.19 -1.46 7.63
CA LEU A 114 7.67 -0.36 8.45
C LEU A 114 7.81 0.91 7.62
N TYR A 115 7.52 2.04 8.24
CA TYR A 115 7.78 3.35 7.68
C TYR A 115 8.41 4.28 8.71
N PHE A 116 9.50 4.93 8.29
CA PHE A 116 10.15 5.96 9.07
C PHE A 116 10.74 7.01 8.13
N ARG A 117 10.28 8.25 8.23
CA ARG A 117 10.84 9.43 7.54
C ARG A 117 11.28 9.16 6.10
N ASN A 118 10.32 8.90 5.20
CA ASN A 118 10.57 8.60 3.78
C ASN A 118 11.30 7.27 3.46
N GLN A 119 11.53 6.41 4.46
CA GLN A 119 12.07 5.07 4.25
C GLN A 119 10.97 4.04 4.55
N ARG A 120 10.79 3.08 3.65
CA ARG A 120 9.86 1.96 3.83
C ARG A 120 10.62 0.65 3.82
N PHE A 121 10.20 -0.26 4.68
CA PHE A 121 10.77 -1.59 4.78
C PHE A 121 9.65 -2.62 4.85
N ARG A 122 9.98 -3.87 4.48
CA ARG A 122 9.08 -5.00 4.55
C ARG A 122 9.86 -6.22 5.03
N SER A 123 9.31 -6.95 6.00
CA SER A 123 9.86 -8.24 6.44
C SER A 123 9.68 -9.31 5.38
N LYS A 124 10.36 -10.44 5.56
CA LYS A 124 9.95 -11.67 4.89
C LYS A 124 8.57 -12.11 5.39
N PRO A 125 7.77 -12.80 4.56
CA PRO A 125 6.57 -13.47 5.04
C PRO A 125 6.92 -14.54 6.06
N VAL A 126 6.26 -14.53 7.21
CA VAL A 126 6.41 -15.52 8.30
C VAL A 126 5.09 -16.26 8.44
N PRO A 127 5.05 -17.61 8.51
CA PRO A 127 3.81 -18.34 8.74
C PRO A 127 3.03 -17.83 9.95
N CYS A 128 1.72 -17.73 9.82
CA CYS A 128 0.85 -17.37 10.93
C CYS A 128 0.91 -18.48 12.00
N ALA A 129 1.15 -18.08 13.25
CA ALA A 129 1.21 -18.96 14.41
C ALA A 129 0.93 -18.14 15.67
N CYS A 130 0.69 -18.81 16.81
CA CYS A 130 0.57 -18.14 18.11
C CYS A 130 1.89 -17.44 18.53
N GLU A 131 3.02 -18.01 18.15
CA GLU A 131 4.37 -17.45 18.35
C GLU A 131 5.12 -17.36 17.02
N PRO A 132 4.83 -16.36 16.16
CA PRO A 132 5.44 -16.27 14.85
C PRO A 132 6.95 -15.93 14.96
N ASP A 133 7.77 -16.68 14.22
CA ASP A 133 9.24 -16.60 14.24
C ASP A 133 9.79 -15.44 13.38
N PHE A 134 9.49 -14.20 13.79
CA PHE A 134 10.11 -13.02 13.20
C PHE A 134 11.58 -12.90 13.63
N SER A 135 12.46 -12.71 12.65
CA SER A 135 13.90 -12.50 12.88
C SER A 135 14.50 -11.37 12.04
N ASP A 136 13.66 -10.57 11.38
CA ASP A 136 14.08 -9.50 10.49
C ASP A 136 14.69 -8.30 11.25
N GLY A 137 15.75 -7.73 10.67
CA GLY A 137 16.38 -6.49 11.12
C GLY A 137 16.26 -5.39 10.06
N PHE A 138 15.92 -4.19 10.52
CA PHE A 138 15.74 -3.00 9.69
C PHE A 138 16.72 -1.93 10.12
N LEU A 139 17.45 -1.34 9.16
CA LEU A 139 18.37 -0.25 9.42
C LEU A 139 17.76 1.06 8.91
N LEU A 140 17.26 1.89 9.82
CA LEU A 140 16.55 3.12 9.52
C LEU A 140 17.50 4.31 9.67
N GLU A 141 17.77 5.04 8.59
CA GLU A 141 18.61 6.24 8.69
C GLU A 141 17.89 7.34 9.47
N VAL A 142 18.58 7.96 10.43
CA VAL A 142 18.05 9.04 11.27
C VAL A 142 18.65 10.36 10.81
N TYR A 143 17.80 11.24 10.29
CA TYR A 143 18.18 12.56 9.78
C TYR A 143 17.07 13.59 10.05
N LYS A 144 17.42 14.88 10.19
CA LYS A 144 16.46 15.94 10.55
C LYS A 144 15.77 16.60 9.34
N ASP A 145 16.48 16.83 8.25
CA ASP A 145 15.95 17.48 7.02
C ASP A 145 15.89 16.49 5.84
N THR A 146 15.33 16.88 4.70
CA THR A 146 15.12 15.97 3.54
C THR A 146 16.38 15.26 3.05
N LEU A 147 16.20 14.06 2.50
CA LEU A 147 17.24 13.13 2.03
C LEU A 147 18.35 13.79 1.24
N GLY A 148 19.60 13.47 1.60
CA GLY A 148 20.70 13.46 0.65
C GLY A 148 21.59 14.69 0.60
N ASP A 149 21.37 15.72 1.41
CA ASP A 149 22.45 16.68 1.62
C ASP A 149 23.52 16.04 2.51
N GLY A 150 24.80 16.37 2.28
CA GLY A 150 25.97 15.88 3.02
C GLY A 150 26.02 16.30 4.49
N SER A 151 24.87 16.24 5.17
CA SER A 151 24.61 16.67 6.53
C SER A 151 25.48 15.89 7.51
N LYS A 152 26.04 16.63 8.46
CA LYS A 152 26.76 16.09 9.60
C LYS A 152 25.89 15.03 10.29
N MET A 153 26.52 13.94 10.71
CA MET A 153 25.95 12.95 11.61
C MET A 153 25.14 13.62 12.73
N VAL A 154 23.84 13.32 12.84
CA VAL A 154 22.99 13.93 13.86
C VAL A 154 23.45 13.53 15.27
N ASP A 155 23.45 14.50 16.18
CA ASP A 155 23.76 14.28 17.59
C ASP A 155 22.53 13.84 18.39
N ALA A 156 22.73 13.46 19.65
CA ALA A 156 21.65 12.93 20.49
C ALA A 156 20.54 13.96 20.73
N THR A 157 20.88 15.24 20.92
CA THR A 157 19.92 16.33 21.14
C THR A 157 19.07 16.58 19.88
N THR A 158 19.69 16.57 18.70
CA THR A 158 18.99 16.70 17.42
C THR A 158 18.05 15.52 17.21
N MET A 159 18.50 14.29 17.50
CA MET A 159 17.66 13.09 17.41
C MET A 159 16.46 13.14 18.36
N LEU A 160 16.63 13.66 19.58
CA LEU A 160 15.53 13.82 20.52
C LEU A 160 14.42 14.74 19.97
N SER A 161 14.78 15.73 19.15
CA SER A 161 13.82 16.63 18.49
C SER A 161 13.05 16.01 17.31
N ILE A 162 13.43 14.81 16.86
CA ILE A 162 12.76 14.10 15.77
C ILE A 162 11.59 13.31 16.35
N CYS A 163 10.41 13.91 16.39
CA CYS A 163 9.22 13.32 17.01
C CYS A 163 8.42 12.35 16.12
N ASP A 164 8.91 12.04 14.91
CA ASP A 164 8.25 11.07 14.04
C ASP A 164 8.39 9.65 14.62
N PRO A 165 7.27 8.92 14.80
CA PRO A 165 7.31 7.53 15.23
C PRO A 165 7.73 6.62 14.07
N VAL A 166 8.19 5.41 14.41
CA VAL A 166 8.29 4.33 13.43
C VAL A 166 6.91 3.71 13.30
N HIS A 167 6.27 3.86 12.14
CA HIS A 167 4.96 3.27 11.89
C HIS A 167 5.14 1.81 11.45
N ILE A 168 4.61 0.89 12.23
CA ILE A 168 4.66 -0.56 12.03
C ILE A 168 3.26 -1.04 11.69
N VAL A 169 3.10 -1.64 10.52
CA VAL A 169 1.85 -2.24 10.06
C VAL A 169 2.05 -3.74 9.92
N LEU A 170 1.18 -4.52 10.56
CA LEU A 170 1.14 -5.97 10.42
C LEU A 170 0.00 -6.35 9.46
N ILE A 171 0.34 -7.06 8.38
CA ILE A 171 -0.64 -7.62 7.45
C ILE A 171 -0.60 -9.14 7.49
N LYS A 172 -1.76 -9.78 7.30
CA LYS A 172 -1.91 -11.21 7.05
C LYS A 172 -2.21 -11.40 5.57
N THR A 173 -1.53 -12.35 4.93
CA THR A 173 -1.89 -12.85 3.60
C THR A 173 -2.39 -14.26 3.76
N ASP A 174 -3.62 -14.54 3.36
CA ASP A 174 -4.20 -15.89 3.45
C ASP A 174 -3.72 -16.80 2.30
N THR A 175 -4.15 -18.05 2.31
CA THR A 175 -3.80 -19.04 1.29
C THR A 175 -4.40 -18.74 -0.09
N SER A 176 -5.39 -17.84 -0.18
CA SER A 176 -5.97 -17.37 -1.43
C SER A 176 -5.25 -16.15 -2.01
N GLY A 177 -4.33 -15.56 -1.24
CA GLY A 177 -3.60 -14.34 -1.56
C GLY A 177 -4.32 -13.06 -1.14
N GLU A 178 -5.42 -13.15 -0.39
CA GLU A 178 -6.10 -11.98 0.16
C GLU A 178 -5.31 -11.41 1.33
N ILE A 179 -5.16 -10.10 1.33
CA ILE A 179 -4.40 -9.36 2.34
C ILE A 179 -5.38 -8.73 3.33
N THR A 180 -5.17 -8.92 4.62
CA THR A 180 -5.92 -8.22 5.67
C THR A 180 -4.97 -7.43 6.56
N LEU A 181 -5.45 -6.28 7.03
CA LEU A 181 -4.75 -5.47 8.02
C LEU A 181 -5.03 -6.06 9.39
N VAL A 182 -3.97 -6.43 10.13
CA VAL A 182 -4.08 -7.05 11.45
C VAL A 182 -3.89 -6.00 12.55
N ALA A 183 -2.85 -5.16 12.42
CA ALA A 183 -2.53 -4.13 13.39
C ALA A 183 -1.79 -2.94 12.76
N SER A 184 -1.92 -1.76 13.37
CA SER A 184 -1.22 -0.52 13.00
C SER A 184 -0.68 0.16 14.26
N TYR A 185 0.64 0.24 14.40
CA TYR A 185 1.29 0.69 15.64
C TYR A 185 2.33 1.79 15.39
N PHE A 186 2.36 2.81 16.24
CA PHE A 186 3.33 3.91 16.18
C PHE A 186 4.35 3.76 17.30
N LEU A 187 5.55 3.27 16.95
CA LEU A 187 6.62 3.01 17.92
C LEU A 187 7.43 4.28 18.22
N GLU A 188 7.51 4.63 19.51
CA GLU A 188 8.41 5.66 20.04
C GLU A 188 9.83 5.10 20.19
N TRP A 189 10.68 5.42 19.22
CA TRP A 189 12.03 4.88 19.13
C TRP A 189 13.06 5.63 19.99
N ARG A 190 12.78 6.88 20.40
CA ARG A 190 13.75 7.75 21.08
C ARG A 190 14.11 7.29 22.50
N SER A 191 13.39 6.29 23.02
CA SER A 191 13.74 5.59 24.26
C SER A 191 15.16 4.97 24.21
N VAL A 192 15.69 4.68 23.01
CA VAL A 192 17.06 4.19 22.83
C VAL A 192 18.13 5.25 23.14
N LEU A 193 17.78 6.54 23.15
CA LEU A 193 18.73 7.63 23.35
C LEU A 193 19.25 7.71 24.79
N SER A 194 18.53 7.14 25.76
CA SER A 194 18.89 7.09 27.18
C SER A 194 19.40 5.73 27.66
N ALA A 195 19.45 4.72 26.80
CA ALA A 195 19.84 3.36 27.20
C ALA A 195 21.33 3.25 27.58
N GLU A 196 21.61 2.84 28.82
CA GLU A 196 22.97 2.68 29.36
C GLU A 196 23.77 1.61 28.59
N ASN A 197 23.12 0.48 28.29
CA ASN A 197 23.69 -0.61 27.49
C ASN A 197 23.56 -0.38 25.98
N ARG A 198 23.08 0.80 25.57
CA ARG A 198 22.96 1.26 24.17
C ARG A 198 22.03 0.40 23.30
N ILE A 199 21.25 -0.46 23.96
CA ILE A 199 20.24 -1.35 23.40
C ILE A 199 19.00 -1.18 24.26
N THR A 200 17.85 -1.01 23.62
CA THR A 200 16.54 -1.03 24.29
C THR A 200 15.74 -2.20 23.76
N ASN A 201 15.24 -3.05 24.65
CA ASN A 201 14.26 -4.08 24.29
C ASN A 201 12.87 -3.58 24.68
N VAL A 202 11.93 -3.67 23.76
CA VAL A 202 10.55 -3.22 23.91
C VAL A 202 9.62 -4.37 23.54
N ALA A 203 8.71 -4.72 24.44
CA ALA A 203 7.58 -5.58 24.12
C ALA A 203 6.41 -4.67 23.69
N VAL A 204 6.04 -4.77 22.42
CA VAL A 204 4.99 -3.95 21.81
C VAL A 204 3.71 -4.77 21.72
N GLU A 205 2.69 -4.36 22.48
CA GLU A 205 1.34 -4.88 22.32
C GLU A 205 0.71 -4.32 21.03
N LEU A 206 0.29 -5.22 20.16
CA LEU A 206 -0.44 -4.90 18.95
C LEU A 206 -1.94 -5.06 19.21
N LEU A 207 -2.68 -3.98 19.00
CA LEU A 207 -4.13 -3.98 19.02
C LEU A 207 -4.65 -4.25 17.60
N GLY A 208 -5.86 -4.81 17.52
CA GLY A 208 -6.58 -5.02 16.27
C GLY A 208 -6.94 -3.71 15.60
N VAL A 209 -7.72 -3.78 14.52
CA VAL A 209 -8.16 -2.60 13.77
C VAL A 209 -9.68 -2.47 13.75
N GLY A 210 -10.18 -1.25 13.55
CA GLY A 210 -11.61 -0.98 13.44
C GLY A 210 -12.38 -1.32 14.72
N THR A 211 -13.34 -2.23 14.62
CA THR A 211 -14.14 -2.71 15.77
C THR A 211 -13.29 -3.41 16.83
N GLU A 212 -12.13 -3.95 16.44
CA GLU A 212 -11.20 -4.67 17.30
C GLU A 212 -10.02 -3.80 17.75
N SER A 213 -10.08 -2.48 17.53
CA SER A 213 -9.04 -1.51 17.92
C SER A 213 -8.69 -1.46 19.41
N LYS A 214 -9.49 -2.12 20.26
CA LYS A 214 -9.26 -2.25 21.70
C LYS A 214 -8.93 -3.67 22.15
N VAL A 215 -8.83 -4.60 21.20
CA VAL A 215 -8.56 -6.02 21.45
C VAL A 215 -7.10 -6.29 21.11
N SER A 216 -6.38 -6.93 22.03
CA SER A 216 -5.00 -7.35 21.82
C SER A 216 -4.96 -8.51 20.83
N VAL A 217 -4.15 -8.37 19.78
CA VAL A 217 -3.97 -9.40 18.74
C VAL A 217 -2.68 -10.17 18.94
N GLY A 218 -1.68 -9.56 19.58
CA GLY A 218 -0.40 -10.21 19.87
C GLY A 218 0.65 -9.21 20.34
N VAL A 219 1.84 -9.71 20.68
CA VAL A 219 2.96 -8.91 21.16
C VAL A 219 4.17 -9.14 20.26
N LEU A 220 4.84 -8.06 19.85
CA LEU A 220 6.14 -8.11 19.17
C LEU A 220 7.26 -7.76 20.15
N ASN A 221 8.30 -8.59 20.19
CA ASN A 221 9.53 -8.25 20.91
C ASN A 221 10.49 -7.55 19.95
N ILE A 222 10.82 -6.29 20.24
CA ILE A 222 11.64 -5.44 19.38
C ILE A 222 12.89 -5.01 20.13
N LYS A 223 14.05 -5.16 19.50
CA LYS A 223 15.33 -4.61 19.95
C LYS A 223 15.67 -3.37 19.13
N LEU A 224 16.01 -2.29 19.80
CA LEU A 224 16.47 -1.03 19.21
C LEU A 224 17.93 -0.78 19.57
N GLU A 225 18.75 -0.42 18.59
CA GLU A 225 20.16 -0.09 18.78
C GLU A 225 20.58 1.06 17.87
N MET A 226 21.42 1.98 18.36
CA MET A 226 21.92 3.11 17.55
C MET A 226 23.26 2.80 16.91
N TYR A 227 23.39 3.10 15.62
CA TYR A 227 24.62 2.91 14.85
C TYR A 227 25.04 4.18 14.08
N PRO A 228 26.31 4.61 14.14
CA PRO A 228 27.32 4.23 15.12
C PRO A 228 26.83 4.49 16.54
N LYS A 229 27.52 3.94 17.54
CA LYS A 229 27.13 4.11 18.95
C LYS A 229 27.18 5.59 19.37
N LEU A 230 26.32 5.96 20.31
CA LEU A 230 26.35 7.30 20.92
C LEU A 230 27.56 7.41 21.87
N ASN A 231 28.29 8.53 21.79
CA ASN A 231 29.43 8.77 22.66
C ASN A 231 29.00 9.01 24.11
N LYS A 232 27.86 9.68 24.31
CA LYS A 232 27.21 9.90 25.59
C LYS A 232 25.70 9.71 25.42
N PRO A 233 25.04 8.82 26.17
CA PRO A 233 23.58 8.75 26.19
C PRO A 233 23.00 10.01 26.85
N LEU A 234 21.74 10.32 26.53
CA LEU A 234 20.98 11.35 27.24
C LEU A 234 20.52 10.80 28.59
N SER A 235 20.27 11.67 29.57
CA SER A 235 19.64 11.20 30.82
C SER A 235 18.18 10.81 30.55
N GLN A 236 17.71 9.77 31.24
CA GLN A 236 16.32 9.31 31.12
C GLN A 236 15.33 10.43 31.45
N ASP A 237 15.65 11.29 32.42
CA ASP A 237 14.82 12.43 32.81
C ASP A 237 14.65 13.45 31.68
N ILE A 238 15.71 13.74 30.91
CA ILE A 238 15.62 14.66 29.76
C ILE A 238 14.69 14.08 28.70
N VAL A 239 14.83 12.78 28.39
CA VAL A 239 14.01 12.09 27.39
C VAL A 239 12.54 12.05 27.82
N ASN A 240 12.26 11.65 29.08
CA ASN A 240 10.92 11.61 29.64
C ASN A 240 10.26 13.00 29.71
N THR A 241 11.04 14.03 30.07
CA THR A 241 10.55 15.41 30.09
C THR A 241 10.16 15.88 28.70
N GLN A 242 10.99 15.58 27.69
CA GLN A 242 10.66 15.88 26.29
C GLN A 242 9.34 15.21 25.87
N PHE A 243 9.18 13.91 26.13
CA PHE A 243 7.96 13.19 25.78
C PHE A 243 6.72 13.78 26.45
N THR A 244 6.83 14.13 27.73
CA THR A 244 5.74 14.75 28.49
C THR A 244 5.34 16.09 27.89
N LEU A 245 6.32 16.94 27.56
CA LEU A 245 6.07 18.24 26.93
C LEU A 245 5.44 18.11 25.53
N GLU A 246 5.94 17.18 24.71
CA GLU A 246 5.38 16.93 23.36
C GLU A 246 3.97 16.38 23.41
N HIS A 247 3.69 15.46 24.33
CA HIS A 247 2.36 14.89 24.52
C HIS A 247 1.37 15.95 25.02
N GLN A 248 1.73 16.74 26.03
CA GLN A 248 0.90 17.84 26.53
C GLN A 248 0.62 18.88 25.44
N LYS A 249 1.64 19.27 24.67
CA LYS A 249 1.51 20.21 23.56
C LYS A 249 0.59 19.68 22.46
N THR A 250 0.69 18.39 22.14
CA THR A 250 -0.17 17.74 21.14
C THR A 250 -1.62 17.68 21.62
N ALA A 251 -1.84 17.20 22.85
CA ALA A 251 -3.17 17.11 23.45
C ALA A 251 -3.86 18.48 23.55
N GLU A 252 -3.11 19.54 23.91
CA GLU A 252 -3.67 20.89 23.98
C GLU A 252 -4.07 21.43 22.61
N LYS A 253 -3.26 21.23 21.57
CA LYS A 253 -3.62 21.61 20.18
C LYS A 253 -4.88 20.88 19.70
N GLU A 254 -4.96 19.58 19.94
CA GLU A 254 -6.13 18.77 19.56
C GLU A 254 -7.39 19.24 20.30
N ARG A 255 -7.27 19.53 21.60
CA ARG A 255 -8.36 20.07 22.42
C ARG A 255 -8.83 21.43 21.90
N LEU A 256 -7.92 22.35 21.62
CA LEU A 256 -8.23 23.67 21.07
C LEU A 256 -8.90 23.56 19.70
N PHE A 257 -8.40 22.71 18.81
CA PHE A 257 -9.01 22.47 17.51
C PHE A 257 -10.43 21.87 17.64
N LEU A 258 -10.65 20.94 18.59
CA LEU A 258 -11.96 20.38 18.84
C LEU A 258 -12.97 21.43 19.34
N VAL A 259 -12.54 22.32 20.24
CA VAL A 259 -13.38 23.44 20.71
C VAL A 259 -13.72 24.38 19.55
N TYR A 260 -12.71 24.75 18.75
CA TYR A 260 -12.89 25.56 17.55
C TYR A 260 -13.87 24.91 16.56
N ALA A 261 -13.68 23.64 16.22
CA ALA A 261 -14.52 22.90 15.29
C ALA A 261 -15.98 22.82 15.77
N LYS A 262 -16.21 22.62 17.08
CA LYS A 262 -17.56 22.64 17.67
C LYS A 262 -18.22 24.00 17.55
N GLN A 263 -17.48 25.08 17.76
CA GLN A 263 -18.00 26.43 17.58
C GLN A 263 -18.34 26.69 16.10
N TRP A 264 -17.39 26.41 15.22
CA TRP A 264 -17.55 26.57 13.78
C TRP A 264 -18.76 25.79 13.23
N TRP A 265 -18.97 24.56 13.72
CA TRP A 265 -20.13 23.73 13.36
C TRP A 265 -21.45 24.34 13.81
N ARG A 266 -21.52 24.87 15.04
CA ARG A 266 -22.73 25.57 15.53
C ARG A 266 -23.06 26.77 14.66
N GLU A 267 -22.08 27.56 14.29
CA GLU A 267 -22.27 28.71 13.40
C GLU A 267 -22.72 28.26 12.01
N TYR A 268 -22.17 27.17 11.46
CA TYR A 268 -22.61 26.63 10.17
C TYR A 268 -24.09 26.23 10.20
N LEU A 269 -24.53 25.57 11.26
CA LEU A 269 -25.94 25.16 11.43
C LEU A 269 -26.90 26.35 11.59
N GLN A 270 -26.42 27.49 12.10
CA GLN A 270 -27.23 28.71 12.25
C GLN A 270 -27.51 29.42 10.92
N ILE A 271 -26.76 29.12 9.85
CA ILE A 271 -26.93 29.78 8.55
C ILE A 271 -28.28 29.40 7.92
N ARG A 272 -28.63 28.10 7.87
CA ARG A 272 -29.92 27.58 7.38
C ARG A 272 -30.29 26.28 8.07
N THR A 273 -31.59 26.05 8.26
CA THR A 273 -32.12 24.82 8.87
C THR A 273 -31.74 23.55 8.11
N SER A 274 -31.68 23.60 6.78
CA SER A 274 -31.30 22.47 5.92
C SER A 274 -29.85 22.00 6.11
N HIS A 275 -29.00 22.76 6.80
CA HIS A 275 -27.61 22.37 7.05
C HIS A 275 -27.49 21.20 8.03
N ASN A 276 -28.53 20.85 8.79
CA ASN A 276 -28.53 19.72 9.71
C ASN A 276 -28.48 18.35 9.04
N THR A 277 -28.86 18.25 7.76
CA THR A 277 -28.85 17.01 6.96
C THR A 277 -27.72 16.97 5.94
N ARG A 278 -26.96 18.05 5.77
CA ARG A 278 -25.82 18.11 4.83
C ARG A 278 -24.65 17.27 5.35
N LEU A 279 -24.01 16.55 4.43
CA LEU A 279 -22.85 15.71 4.73
C LEU A 279 -21.57 16.56 4.84
N VAL A 280 -21.32 17.10 6.02
CA VAL A 280 -20.09 17.86 6.34
C VAL A 280 -19.23 17.05 7.30
N LYS A 281 -18.09 16.54 6.81
CA LYS A 281 -17.22 15.63 7.55
C LYS A 281 -15.99 16.38 8.09
N ILE A 282 -15.98 16.74 9.37
CA ILE A 282 -14.83 17.42 10.00
C ILE A 282 -13.81 16.42 10.56
N PHE A 283 -14.29 15.32 11.16
CA PHE A 283 -13.48 14.27 11.78
C PHE A 283 -13.84 12.89 11.21
N ALA A 284 -12.84 12.01 11.13
CA ALA A 284 -12.98 10.60 10.78
C ALA A 284 -12.13 9.73 11.72
N GLN A 285 -12.58 8.50 11.99
CA GLN A 285 -11.82 7.55 12.81
C GLN A 285 -10.80 6.81 11.95
N ASP A 286 -9.57 6.70 12.45
CA ASP A 286 -8.53 5.91 11.81
C ASP A 286 -8.70 4.39 12.09
N GLU A 287 -7.80 3.57 11.55
CA GLU A 287 -7.80 2.13 11.80
C GLU A 287 -7.62 1.73 13.27
N ASN A 288 -7.09 2.63 14.10
CA ASN A 288 -6.89 2.45 15.54
C ASN A 288 -8.05 3.04 16.37
N GLY A 289 -9.13 3.49 15.72
CA GLY A 289 -10.30 4.07 16.39
C GLY A 289 -10.08 5.50 16.91
N ILE A 290 -9.00 6.18 16.49
CA ILE A 290 -8.68 7.55 16.90
C ILE A 290 -9.39 8.54 15.96
N ASN A 291 -10.13 9.49 16.53
CA ASN A 291 -10.77 10.56 15.74
C ASN A 291 -9.72 11.58 15.28
N ARG A 292 -9.59 11.77 13.97
CA ARG A 292 -8.66 12.70 13.34
C ARG A 292 -9.38 13.70 12.44
N PRO A 293 -8.91 14.95 12.33
CA PRO A 293 -9.41 15.89 11.34
C PRO A 293 -9.24 15.32 9.92
N VAL A 294 -10.26 15.45 9.06
CA VAL A 294 -10.19 14.87 7.69
C VAL A 294 -9.04 15.44 6.85
N CYS A 295 -8.66 16.70 7.07
CA CYS A 295 -7.52 17.35 6.42
C CYS A 295 -6.17 16.65 6.70
N SER A 296 -6.09 15.81 7.73
CA SER A 296 -4.87 15.08 8.07
C SER A 296 -4.61 13.85 7.18
N TYR A 297 -5.63 13.37 6.45
CA TYR A 297 -5.54 12.22 5.52
C TYR A 297 -5.15 12.61 4.10
N VAL A 298 -4.97 13.91 3.83
CA VAL A 298 -4.55 14.41 2.53
C VAL A 298 -3.25 15.19 2.70
N ARG A 299 -2.27 14.97 1.84
CA ARG A 299 -1.04 15.78 1.71
C ARG A 299 -0.49 15.66 0.29
N PRO A 300 0.23 16.66 -0.24
CA PRO A 300 0.89 16.52 -1.53
C PRO A 300 1.83 15.31 -1.55
N LEU A 301 1.53 14.33 -2.40
CA LEU A 301 2.27 13.09 -2.54
C LEU A 301 2.89 13.02 -3.94
N ARG A 302 4.22 13.11 -4.00
CA ARG A 302 4.94 12.98 -5.27
C ARG A 302 5.11 11.51 -5.61
N ALA A 303 4.66 11.12 -6.81
CA ALA A 303 4.79 9.76 -7.31
C ALA A 303 6.20 9.37 -7.81
N GLY A 304 7.17 10.30 -7.74
CA GLY A 304 8.51 10.09 -8.27
C GLY A 304 8.47 9.83 -9.77
N ARG A 305 9.16 8.78 -10.23
CA ARG A 305 9.13 8.29 -11.62
C ARG A 305 8.21 7.07 -11.80
N LEU A 306 7.30 6.84 -10.85
CA LEU A 306 6.41 5.67 -10.89
C LEU A 306 5.07 5.98 -11.59
N LEU A 307 4.67 7.25 -11.64
CA LEU A 307 3.49 7.72 -12.36
C LEU A 307 3.85 9.01 -13.10
N ASP A 308 3.65 9.02 -14.41
CA ASP A 308 4.06 10.10 -15.31
C ASP A 308 3.01 11.21 -15.39
N THR A 309 1.73 10.89 -15.16
CA THR A 309 0.63 11.85 -15.33
C THR A 309 -0.44 11.76 -14.25
N PRO A 310 -1.20 12.85 -14.00
CA PRO A 310 -2.39 12.83 -13.14
C PRO A 310 -3.44 11.78 -13.53
N ARG A 311 -3.57 11.46 -14.84
CA ARG A 311 -4.51 10.44 -15.30
C ARG A 311 -4.02 9.03 -14.99
N GLN A 312 -2.72 8.78 -15.12
CA GLN A 312 -2.12 7.52 -14.67
C GLN A 312 -2.25 7.35 -13.16
N ALA A 313 -2.18 8.45 -12.38
CA ALA A 313 -2.47 8.41 -10.96
C ALA A 313 -3.93 8.05 -10.66
N ALA A 314 -4.89 8.61 -11.39
CA ALA A 314 -6.30 8.21 -11.29
C ALA A 314 -6.49 6.72 -11.64
N ARG A 315 -5.81 6.23 -12.68
CA ARG A 315 -5.85 4.82 -13.07
C ARG A 315 -5.23 3.92 -11.99
N PHE A 316 -4.06 4.28 -11.46
CA PHE A 316 -3.41 3.58 -10.35
C PHE A 316 -4.34 3.43 -9.15
N VAL A 317 -4.95 4.53 -8.71
CA VAL A 317 -5.86 4.48 -7.56
C VAL A 317 -7.06 3.58 -7.87
N SER A 318 -7.62 3.63 -9.09
CA SER A 318 -8.77 2.79 -9.47
C SER A 318 -8.50 1.29 -9.53
N VAL A 319 -7.22 0.88 -9.54
CA VAL A 319 -6.82 -0.54 -9.56
C VAL A 319 -6.39 -1.06 -8.19
N LEU A 320 -6.43 -0.22 -7.15
CA LEU A 320 -6.42 -0.68 -5.77
C LEU A 320 -7.77 -1.36 -5.46
N GLY A 321 -7.75 -2.36 -4.59
CA GLY A 321 -8.95 -3.13 -4.29
C GLY A 321 -10.01 -2.29 -3.58
N TYR A 322 -11.27 -2.43 -3.98
CA TYR A 322 -12.38 -1.80 -3.27
C TYR A 322 -12.94 -2.75 -2.20
N GLU A 323 -12.93 -2.32 -0.94
CA GLU A 323 -13.52 -3.06 0.17
C GLU A 323 -14.14 -2.08 1.17
N ARG A 324 -15.45 -2.20 1.40
CA ARG A 324 -16.13 -1.46 2.46
C ARG A 324 -15.83 -2.10 3.82
N ALA A 325 -15.72 -1.27 4.85
CA ALA A 325 -15.60 -1.76 6.22
C ALA A 325 -16.81 -2.67 6.57
N PRO A 326 -16.57 -3.90 7.08
CA PRO A 326 -17.64 -4.81 7.48
C PRO A 326 -18.43 -4.22 8.67
N VAL A 327 -19.76 -4.36 8.65
CA VAL A 327 -20.62 -3.98 9.78
C VAL A 327 -20.87 -5.25 10.60
N ILE A 328 -20.39 -5.28 11.83
CA ILE A 328 -20.66 -6.37 12.78
C ILE A 328 -21.84 -5.95 13.68
N GLY A 329 -22.91 -6.76 13.67
CA GLY A 329 -24.15 -6.50 14.42
C GLY A 329 -25.13 -5.64 13.61
N GLY A 330 -26.39 -6.07 13.55
CA GLY A 330 -27.47 -5.47 12.73
C GLY A 330 -27.92 -4.05 13.09
N GLY A 331 -27.05 -3.22 13.67
CA GLY A 331 -27.28 -1.79 13.86
C GLY A 331 -27.03 -1.03 12.56
N ASN A 332 -27.97 -0.15 12.18
CA ASN A 332 -27.91 0.68 10.97
C ASN A 332 -26.76 1.73 10.96
N SER A 333 -25.85 1.73 11.94
CA SER A 333 -24.68 2.59 11.94
C SER A 333 -23.55 1.94 11.14
N LYS A 334 -23.49 2.27 9.86
CA LYS A 334 -22.31 2.03 9.00
C LYS A 334 -21.08 2.57 9.74
N GLN A 335 -20.12 1.70 10.08
CA GLN A 335 -18.90 2.13 10.74
C GLN A 335 -17.88 2.49 9.67
N GLU A 336 -17.72 3.79 9.45
CA GLU A 336 -16.78 4.37 8.50
C GLU A 336 -15.39 4.45 9.15
N GLN A 337 -14.39 3.81 8.54
CA GLN A 337 -13.01 3.80 8.99
C GLN A 337 -12.11 4.32 7.86
N TRP A 338 -11.28 5.32 8.16
CA TRP A 338 -10.34 5.92 7.21
C TRP A 338 -8.94 5.43 7.52
N CYS A 339 -8.29 4.73 6.61
CA CYS A 339 -6.97 4.20 6.88
C CYS A 339 -5.90 5.30 6.78
N THR A 340 -4.90 5.25 7.65
CA THR A 340 -3.65 5.97 7.40
C THR A 340 -3.03 5.48 6.09
N LEU A 341 -2.26 6.35 5.41
CA LEU A 341 -1.79 6.04 4.06
C LEU A 341 -0.95 4.76 4.01
N LEU A 342 -0.06 4.51 4.99
CA LEU A 342 0.72 3.28 5.01
C LEU A 342 -0.18 2.04 5.15
N ALA A 343 -1.16 2.08 6.05
CA ALA A 343 -2.09 0.97 6.26
C ALA A 343 -2.87 0.66 4.97
N PHE A 344 -3.37 1.70 4.28
CA PHE A 344 -4.07 1.54 3.01
C PHE A 344 -3.16 0.95 1.91
N LEU A 345 -1.95 1.49 1.72
CA LEU A 345 -1.02 0.99 0.70
C LEU A 345 -0.58 -0.46 0.97
N CYS A 346 -0.32 -0.81 2.24
CA CYS A 346 0.06 -2.17 2.62
C CYS A 346 -1.08 -3.17 2.46
N ARG A 347 -2.33 -2.76 2.73
CA ARG A 347 -3.53 -3.59 2.54
C ARG A 347 -3.87 -3.73 1.05
N ASN A 348 -3.50 -2.75 0.21
CA ASN A 348 -3.84 -2.65 -1.22
C ASN A 348 -5.36 -2.69 -1.48
N LYS A 349 -6.17 -2.33 -0.47
CA LYS A 349 -7.62 -2.19 -0.58
C LYS A 349 -8.21 -1.34 0.54
N GLY A 350 -9.35 -0.74 0.28
CA GLY A 350 -10.03 0.19 1.19
C GLY A 350 -11.33 0.73 0.61
N ASP A 351 -11.96 1.68 1.32
CA ASP A 351 -13.23 2.26 0.88
C ASP A 351 -13.01 3.48 -0.03
N CYS A 352 -14.08 4.14 -0.47
CA CYS A 352 -14.01 5.23 -1.43
C CYS A 352 -13.28 6.46 -0.87
N GLU A 353 -13.33 6.67 0.43
CA GLU A 353 -12.63 7.71 1.18
C GLU A 353 -11.11 7.52 1.10
N ASP A 354 -10.61 6.31 1.33
CA ASP A 354 -9.18 5.98 1.24
C ASP A 354 -8.65 6.24 -0.18
N HIS A 355 -9.40 5.81 -1.18
CA HIS A 355 -9.08 6.03 -2.59
C HIS A 355 -9.10 7.53 -2.95
N ALA A 356 -10.11 8.27 -2.51
CA ALA A 356 -10.20 9.71 -2.77
C ALA A 356 -9.08 10.50 -2.08
N ASN A 357 -8.72 10.15 -0.84
CA ASN A 357 -7.63 10.76 -0.09
C ASN A 357 -6.28 10.55 -0.79
N LEU A 358 -5.99 9.33 -1.26
CA LEU A 358 -4.79 9.03 -2.03
C LEU A 358 -4.77 9.78 -3.38
N LEU A 359 -5.88 9.75 -4.12
CA LEU A 359 -5.96 10.44 -5.42
C LEU A 359 -5.76 11.95 -5.24
N CYS A 360 -6.45 12.58 -4.29
CA CYS A 360 -6.29 14.00 -4.00
C CYS A 360 -4.83 14.33 -3.65
N SER A 361 -4.20 13.51 -2.81
CA SER A 361 -2.80 13.63 -2.44
C SER A 361 -1.86 13.58 -3.65
N LEU A 362 -2.09 12.64 -4.58
CA LEU A 362 -1.31 12.53 -5.81
C LEU A 362 -1.52 13.73 -6.75
N LEU A 363 -2.76 14.17 -6.95
CA LEU A 363 -3.06 15.34 -7.80
C LEU A 363 -2.42 16.62 -7.24
N LEU A 364 -2.46 16.82 -5.93
CA LEU A 364 -1.71 17.88 -5.23
C LEU A 364 -0.20 17.73 -5.47
N GLY A 365 0.32 16.50 -5.47
CA GLY A 365 1.72 16.21 -5.77
C GLY A 365 2.16 16.56 -7.19
N PHE A 366 1.23 16.49 -8.16
CA PHE A 366 1.40 17.00 -9.53
C PHE A 366 1.17 18.52 -9.65
N GLY A 367 0.85 19.21 -8.56
CA GLY A 367 0.65 20.65 -8.53
C GLY A 367 -0.75 21.13 -8.93
N LEU A 368 -1.74 20.24 -8.98
CA LEU A 368 -3.13 20.62 -9.23
C LEU A 368 -3.80 21.14 -7.94
N ASP A 369 -4.69 22.13 -8.05
CA ASP A 369 -5.51 22.58 -6.91
C ASP A 369 -6.66 21.59 -6.69
N ALA A 370 -6.35 20.52 -5.94
CA ALA A 370 -7.24 19.40 -5.71
C ALA A 370 -7.87 19.41 -4.32
N PHE A 371 -9.10 18.92 -4.25
CA PHE A 371 -9.89 18.79 -3.03
C PHE A 371 -10.64 17.46 -3.01
N VAL A 372 -10.75 16.87 -1.84
CA VAL A 372 -11.70 15.79 -1.57
C VAL A 372 -13.08 16.42 -1.38
N CYS A 373 -14.09 15.86 -2.05
CA CYS A 373 -15.49 16.25 -1.96
C CYS A 373 -16.28 15.20 -1.18
N VAL A 374 -17.14 15.64 -0.26
CA VAL A 374 -18.03 14.77 0.52
C VAL A 374 -19.48 15.12 0.20
N GLY A 375 -20.27 14.11 -0.15
CA GLY A 375 -21.63 14.31 -0.59
C GLY A 375 -22.34 12.99 -0.88
N THR A 376 -23.24 12.99 -1.87
CA THR A 376 -24.01 11.79 -2.23
C THR A 376 -23.99 11.48 -3.72
N LYS A 377 -24.22 10.21 -4.08
CA LYS A 377 -24.63 9.79 -5.43
C LYS A 377 -26.16 9.65 -5.52
N ALA A 378 -26.63 9.09 -6.64
CA ALA A 378 -28.01 8.66 -6.81
C ALA A 378 -28.54 7.87 -5.59
N LYS A 379 -29.84 8.06 -5.29
CA LYS A 379 -30.53 7.46 -4.12
C LYS A 379 -29.97 7.91 -2.76
N GLY A 380 -29.26 9.03 -2.69
CA GLY A 380 -28.76 9.61 -1.44
C GLY A 380 -27.65 8.80 -0.77
N VAL A 381 -26.97 7.93 -1.51
CA VAL A 381 -25.86 7.12 -0.98
C VAL A 381 -24.65 8.04 -0.73
N PRO A 382 -24.14 8.14 0.51
CA PRO A 382 -22.92 8.88 0.81
C PRO A 382 -21.76 8.41 -0.07
N HIS A 383 -20.98 9.36 -0.56
CA HIS A 383 -19.81 9.06 -1.38
C HIS A 383 -18.79 10.19 -1.30
N THR A 384 -17.53 9.80 -1.46
CA THR A 384 -16.38 10.70 -1.49
C THR A 384 -15.68 10.62 -2.83
N TRP A 385 -15.39 11.77 -3.44
CA TRP A 385 -14.68 11.85 -4.72
C TRP A 385 -13.66 13.00 -4.69
N VAL A 386 -12.94 13.23 -5.78
CA VAL A 386 -11.95 14.32 -5.85
C VAL A 386 -12.37 15.33 -6.91
N MET A 387 -12.19 16.62 -6.63
CA MET A 387 -12.31 17.68 -7.62
C MET A 387 -10.98 18.41 -7.79
N THR A 388 -10.77 18.99 -8.96
CA THR A 388 -9.70 19.95 -9.22
C THR A 388 -10.28 21.24 -9.79
N CYS A 389 -9.75 22.37 -9.31
CA CYS A 389 -10.07 23.69 -9.81
C CYS A 389 -9.01 24.11 -10.85
N GLY A 390 -9.43 24.25 -12.11
CA GLY A 390 -8.59 24.80 -13.17
C GLY A 390 -8.34 26.29 -12.95
N ILE A 391 -7.23 26.79 -13.50
CA ILE A 391 -6.88 28.23 -13.47
C ILE A 391 -7.89 29.08 -14.24
N ASP A 392 -8.53 28.47 -15.23
CA ASP A 392 -9.64 28.99 -16.04
C ASP A 392 -11.01 28.89 -15.32
N GLY A 393 -11.04 28.41 -14.08
CA GLY A 393 -12.25 28.16 -13.31
C GLY A 393 -12.97 26.87 -13.69
N ILE A 394 -12.44 26.06 -14.61
CA ILE A 394 -13.08 24.79 -14.98
C ILE A 394 -12.95 23.79 -13.83
N ILE A 395 -14.10 23.32 -13.35
CA ILE A 395 -14.16 22.27 -12.34
C ILE A 395 -14.14 20.91 -13.00
N THR A 396 -13.24 20.06 -12.54
CA THR A 396 -13.14 18.67 -13.00
C THR A 396 -13.31 17.73 -11.83
N PHE A 397 -14.26 16.81 -11.92
CA PHE A 397 -14.45 15.73 -10.96
C PHE A 397 -13.72 14.46 -11.40
N TRP A 398 -13.14 13.77 -10.43
CA TRP A 398 -12.38 12.53 -10.58
C TRP A 398 -13.02 11.46 -9.69
N GLU A 399 -13.50 10.38 -10.31
CA GLU A 399 -14.03 9.21 -9.59
C GLU A 399 -12.87 8.27 -9.23
N SER A 400 -12.56 8.18 -7.94
CA SER A 400 -11.38 7.48 -7.44
C SER A 400 -11.43 5.96 -7.68
N LEU A 401 -12.63 5.38 -7.69
CA LEU A 401 -12.83 3.93 -7.88
C LEU A 401 -12.80 3.48 -9.34
N THR A 402 -12.98 4.38 -10.30
CA THR A 402 -13.04 4.03 -11.73
C THR A 402 -11.96 4.70 -12.57
N GLY A 403 -11.32 5.75 -12.05
CA GLY A 403 -10.39 6.60 -12.78
C GLY A 403 -11.08 7.56 -13.74
N HIS A 404 -12.42 7.55 -13.82
CA HIS A 404 -13.16 8.41 -14.73
C HIS A 404 -13.09 9.88 -14.32
N ARG A 405 -13.16 10.73 -15.34
CA ARG A 405 -13.05 12.17 -15.19
C ARG A 405 -14.24 12.85 -15.86
N TYR A 406 -14.84 13.81 -15.17
CA TYR A 406 -16.03 14.53 -15.60
C TYR A 406 -15.78 16.02 -15.51
N ILE A 407 -16.01 16.75 -16.59
CA ILE A 407 -16.01 18.22 -16.56
C ILE A 407 -17.38 18.64 -16.01
N HIS A 408 -17.37 19.50 -14.99
CA HIS A 408 -18.59 20.03 -14.41
C HIS A 408 -19.05 21.27 -15.17
N ASN A 409 -20.23 21.18 -15.76
CA ASN A 409 -20.93 22.30 -16.40
C ASN A 409 -22.15 22.62 -15.53
N PRO A 410 -22.18 23.77 -14.82
CA PRO A 410 -23.28 24.09 -13.93
C PRO A 410 -24.55 24.42 -14.74
N VAL A 411 -25.69 23.95 -14.22
CA VAL A 411 -27.02 24.33 -14.67
C VAL A 411 -27.29 25.77 -14.22
N LYS A 412 -27.67 26.63 -15.15
CA LYS A 412 -27.99 28.03 -14.88
C LYS A 412 -29.50 28.19 -14.85
N LEU A 413 -30.05 28.33 -13.65
CA LEU A 413 -31.50 28.42 -13.44
C LEU A 413 -32.12 29.68 -14.05
N ASP A 414 -31.32 30.73 -14.26
CA ASP A 414 -31.77 32.01 -14.82
C ASP A 414 -31.72 32.06 -16.36
N ASP A 415 -31.22 31.00 -17.02
CA ASP A 415 -31.16 30.96 -18.49
C ASP A 415 -32.58 30.83 -19.09
N PRO A 416 -32.84 31.46 -20.26
CA PRO A 416 -34.13 31.33 -20.93
C PRO A 416 -34.50 29.86 -21.23
N PRO A 417 -35.79 29.47 -21.21
CA PRO A 417 -36.23 28.09 -21.43
C PRO A 417 -35.80 27.47 -22.76
N VAL A 418 -35.41 28.30 -23.73
CA VAL A 418 -34.93 27.85 -25.05
C VAL A 418 -33.47 27.35 -25.02
N VAL A 419 -32.72 27.69 -23.96
CA VAL A 419 -31.32 27.26 -23.80
C VAL A 419 -31.31 25.84 -23.23
N GLU A 420 -30.78 24.90 -24.01
CA GLU A 420 -30.62 23.52 -23.56
C GLU A 420 -29.65 23.47 -22.37
N GLN A 421 -30.14 23.00 -21.22
CA GLN A 421 -29.35 22.88 -20.02
C GLN A 421 -28.38 21.69 -20.12
N PRO A 422 -27.14 21.83 -19.63
CA PRO A 422 -26.17 20.75 -19.65
C PRO A 422 -26.67 19.58 -18.79
N LYS A 423 -26.64 18.36 -19.36
CA LYS A 423 -26.96 17.15 -18.61
C LYS A 423 -25.74 16.67 -17.82
N PRO A 424 -25.83 16.52 -16.49
CA PRO A 424 -24.73 16.01 -15.69
C PRO A 424 -24.30 14.59 -16.12
N LEU A 425 -23.04 14.42 -16.51
CA LEU A 425 -22.47 13.11 -16.86
C LEU A 425 -21.92 12.34 -15.65
N TYR A 426 -21.70 13.05 -14.54
CA TYR A 426 -21.20 12.48 -13.29
C TYR A 426 -22.34 11.92 -12.42
N PRO A 427 -22.05 10.98 -11.50
CA PRO A 427 -23.07 10.34 -10.67
C PRO A 427 -23.44 11.11 -9.39
N TYR A 428 -22.73 12.20 -9.08
CA TYR A 428 -22.86 12.98 -7.85
C TYR A 428 -24.12 13.84 -7.83
N ARG A 429 -24.80 13.89 -6.69
CA ARG A 429 -26.09 14.57 -6.50
C ARG A 429 -25.99 15.74 -5.53
N THR A 430 -25.43 15.52 -4.34
CA THR A 430 -25.23 16.59 -3.35
C THR A 430 -23.78 16.74 -2.95
N ILE A 431 -23.40 17.93 -2.48
CA ILE A 431 -22.08 18.26 -1.94
C ILE A 431 -22.20 19.07 -0.66
N GLY A 432 -21.68 18.52 0.44
CA GLY A 432 -21.72 19.15 1.75
C GLY A 432 -20.45 19.92 2.08
N CYS A 433 -19.27 19.34 1.82
CA CYS A 433 -17.99 20.01 2.04
C CYS A 433 -16.90 19.57 1.06
N VAL A 434 -15.88 20.41 0.96
CA VAL A 434 -14.64 20.12 0.23
C VAL A 434 -13.44 20.45 1.11
N PHE A 435 -12.39 19.63 1.04
CA PHE A 435 -11.20 19.85 1.85
C PHE A 435 -9.94 19.33 1.17
N ASN A 436 -8.80 19.86 1.61
CA ASN A 436 -7.49 19.28 1.36
C ASN A 436 -6.62 19.44 2.61
N HIS A 437 -5.31 19.28 2.46
CA HIS A 437 -4.34 19.36 3.55
C HIS A 437 -4.21 20.74 4.23
N GLN A 438 -4.74 21.81 3.61
CA GLN A 438 -4.60 23.20 4.10
C GLN A 438 -5.94 23.89 4.32
N LYS A 439 -6.97 23.52 3.57
CA LYS A 439 -8.24 24.24 3.49
C LYS A 439 -9.40 23.29 3.73
N PHE A 440 -10.43 23.79 4.38
CA PHE A 440 -11.71 23.11 4.58
C PHE A 440 -12.83 24.11 4.34
N PHE A 441 -13.80 23.74 3.51
CA PHE A 441 -14.95 24.56 3.18
C PHE A 441 -16.23 23.72 3.27
N ALA A 442 -17.26 24.25 3.93
CA ALA A 442 -18.60 23.68 3.82
C ALA A 442 -19.49 24.53 2.91
N ASN A 443 -20.27 23.83 2.10
CA ASN A 443 -21.23 24.45 1.20
C ASN A 443 -22.33 25.13 2.04
N CYS A 444 -22.41 26.44 1.97
CA CYS A 444 -23.46 27.26 2.58
C CYS A 444 -24.32 27.95 1.53
N GLN A 445 -24.40 27.44 0.30
CA GLN A 445 -25.39 27.88 -0.70
C GLN A 445 -26.81 27.42 -0.33
N PRO A 446 -27.88 28.02 -0.88
CA PRO A 446 -29.26 27.59 -0.62
C PRO A 446 -29.53 26.12 -0.95
N SER A 447 -28.97 25.63 -2.06
CA SER A 447 -29.02 24.22 -2.47
C SER A 447 -27.65 23.56 -2.25
N ASP A 448 -27.65 22.27 -1.91
CA ASP A 448 -26.46 21.42 -1.90
C ASP A 448 -26.34 20.55 -3.16
N ALA A 449 -27.23 20.72 -4.14
CA ALA A 449 -27.19 19.97 -5.39
C ALA A 449 -25.94 20.33 -6.21
N VAL A 450 -25.18 19.32 -6.63
CA VAL A 450 -23.92 19.50 -7.38
C VAL A 450 -24.17 20.21 -8.70
N GLU A 451 -25.28 19.92 -9.38
CA GLU A 451 -25.56 20.43 -10.73
C GLU A 451 -25.75 21.95 -10.80
N VAL A 452 -26.21 22.59 -9.73
CA VAL A 452 -26.37 24.05 -9.63
C VAL A 452 -25.33 24.70 -8.71
N CYS A 453 -24.40 23.92 -8.15
CA CYS A 453 -23.44 24.40 -7.18
C CYS A 453 -22.42 25.33 -7.85
N VAL A 454 -22.23 26.52 -7.28
CA VAL A 454 -21.17 27.43 -7.72
C VAL A 454 -19.89 27.16 -6.92
N PHE A 455 -18.86 26.69 -7.60
CA PHE A 455 -17.57 26.29 -7.03
C PHE A 455 -16.57 27.45 -6.91
N ASP A 456 -17.05 28.64 -6.57
CA ASP A 456 -16.18 29.75 -6.19
C ASP A 456 -15.83 29.65 -4.71
N LEU A 457 -14.75 28.93 -4.40
CA LEU A 457 -14.32 28.69 -3.01
C LEU A 457 -13.79 29.94 -2.30
N HIS A 458 -13.68 31.08 -2.99
CA HIS A 458 -13.26 32.35 -2.39
C HIS A 458 -14.45 33.17 -1.91
N ASP A 459 -15.67 32.85 -2.36
CA ASP A 459 -16.90 33.48 -1.91
C ASP A 459 -17.39 32.84 -0.61
N GLU A 460 -17.08 33.49 0.53
CA GLU A 460 -17.49 33.02 1.86
C GLU A 460 -19.02 33.01 2.07
N SER A 461 -19.79 33.71 1.23
CA SER A 461 -21.25 33.63 1.27
C SER A 461 -21.79 32.31 0.72
N ARG A 462 -20.96 31.58 -0.05
CA ARG A 462 -21.27 30.29 -0.67
C ARG A 462 -20.52 29.12 -0.04
N TRP A 463 -19.31 29.38 0.47
CA TRP A 463 -18.45 28.38 1.09
C TRP A 463 -17.92 28.89 2.42
N LYS A 464 -18.45 28.40 3.54
CA LYS A 464 -17.95 28.76 4.87
C LYS A 464 -16.55 28.12 5.06
N PRO A 465 -15.47 28.90 5.23
CA PRO A 465 -14.14 28.36 5.43
C PRO A 465 -13.88 28.06 6.91
N MET A 466 -13.00 27.09 7.18
CA MET A 466 -12.28 27.03 8.45
C MET A 466 -11.00 27.87 8.38
N SER A 467 -10.50 28.29 9.55
CA SER A 467 -9.21 28.95 9.67
C SER A 467 -8.10 28.00 9.23
N GLY A 468 -7.32 28.44 8.24
CA GLY A 468 -6.14 27.71 7.78
C GLY A 468 -5.09 27.54 8.88
N GLU A 469 -4.99 28.47 9.83
CA GLU A 469 -4.09 28.35 10.98
C GLU A 469 -4.56 27.26 11.95
N ALA A 470 -5.86 27.19 12.21
CA ALA A 470 -6.44 26.12 13.02
C ALA A 470 -6.18 24.74 12.40
N ILE A 471 -6.39 24.59 11.08
CA ILE A 471 -6.08 23.34 10.37
C ILE A 471 -4.59 23.02 10.46
N LYS A 472 -3.72 23.98 10.15
CA LYS A 472 -2.26 23.79 10.17
C LYS A 472 -1.75 23.39 11.56
N SER A 473 -2.40 23.86 12.63
CA SER A 473 -1.99 23.57 14.01
C SER A 473 -2.03 22.08 14.37
N VAL A 474 -2.89 21.30 13.69
CA VAL A 474 -3.11 19.86 13.93
C VAL A 474 -2.80 18.97 12.72
N CYS A 475 -2.82 19.50 11.49
CA CYS A 475 -2.66 18.70 10.26
C CYS A 475 -1.26 18.80 9.62
N SER A 476 -0.44 19.80 9.96
CA SER A 476 0.88 19.96 9.33
C SER A 476 1.83 18.80 9.70
N PRO A 477 2.80 18.45 8.84
CA PRO A 477 3.85 17.48 9.21
C PRO A 477 4.55 17.90 10.51
N GLY A 478 4.69 16.99 11.47
CA GLY A 478 5.25 17.27 12.78
C GLY A 478 4.38 18.15 13.70
N ALA A 479 3.14 18.49 13.30
CA ALA A 479 2.22 19.26 14.15
C ALA A 479 1.75 18.46 15.37
N THR A 480 1.56 17.16 15.18
CA THR A 480 1.27 16.15 16.20
C THR A 480 2.30 15.03 16.09
N THR A 481 2.64 14.40 17.21
CA THR A 481 3.58 13.26 17.25
C THR A 481 2.97 11.96 16.69
N VAL A 482 1.69 12.00 16.30
CA VAL A 482 0.88 10.80 16.02
C VAL A 482 0.76 10.52 14.52
N LEU A 483 0.96 11.51 13.65
CA LEU A 483 0.83 11.33 12.20
C LEU A 483 2.17 11.54 11.50
N PRO A 484 2.86 10.45 11.13
CA PRO A 484 4.13 10.58 10.43
C PRO A 484 3.90 11.22 9.05
N PRO A 485 4.98 11.66 8.37
CA PRO A 485 4.91 12.13 6.99
C PRO A 485 4.32 11.06 6.07
N PHE A 486 3.88 11.43 4.87
CA PHE A 486 3.29 10.43 3.98
C PHE A 486 4.38 9.48 3.45
N PRO A 487 4.13 8.16 3.48
CA PRO A 487 5.05 7.20 2.88
C PRO A 487 5.22 7.43 1.37
N PRO A 488 6.45 7.30 0.83
CA PRO A 488 6.64 7.29 -0.60
C PRO A 488 6.02 6.01 -1.19
N LEU A 489 5.62 6.12 -2.46
CA LEU A 489 5.19 4.96 -3.23
C LEU A 489 6.39 4.05 -3.52
N CYS A 490 6.16 2.75 -3.47
CA CYS A 490 7.11 1.70 -3.85
C CYS A 490 6.83 1.23 -5.27
N ALA A 491 7.89 0.90 -6.01
CA ALA A 491 7.77 0.25 -7.31
C ALA A 491 7.09 -1.13 -7.17
N SER A 492 6.43 -1.57 -8.25
CA SER A 492 5.91 -2.94 -8.33
C SER A 492 7.06 -3.95 -8.22
N THR A 493 6.82 -5.01 -7.45
CA THR A 493 7.69 -6.20 -7.41
C THR A 493 7.23 -7.29 -8.38
N ILE A 494 6.10 -7.09 -9.05
CA ILE A 494 5.51 -8.04 -9.99
C ILE A 494 6.20 -7.91 -11.34
N ASP A 495 6.70 -9.02 -11.86
CA ASP A 495 7.03 -9.15 -13.28
C ASP A 495 5.72 -9.32 -14.08
N ALA A 496 5.35 -8.29 -14.82
CA ALA A 496 4.13 -8.24 -15.61
C ALA A 496 4.06 -9.35 -16.67
N ALA A 497 5.18 -9.67 -17.33
CA ALA A 497 5.21 -10.67 -18.40
C ALA A 497 5.09 -12.08 -17.82
N ALA A 498 5.86 -12.38 -16.77
CA ALA A 498 5.77 -13.67 -16.09
C ALA A 498 4.37 -13.90 -15.49
N ALA A 499 3.79 -12.90 -14.82
CA ALA A 499 2.44 -12.99 -14.25
C ALA A 499 1.36 -13.16 -15.34
N SER A 500 1.52 -12.53 -16.51
CA SER A 500 0.60 -12.69 -17.63
C SER A 500 0.62 -14.12 -18.16
N ASN A 501 1.81 -14.68 -18.38
CA ASN A 501 1.99 -16.03 -18.93
C ASN A 501 1.47 -17.10 -17.95
N ASP A 502 1.77 -16.98 -16.66
CA ASP A 502 1.30 -17.90 -15.62
C ASP A 502 -0.24 -17.91 -15.53
N LEU A 503 -0.85 -16.72 -15.46
CA LEU A 503 -2.31 -16.61 -15.39
C LEU A 503 -3.01 -17.11 -16.66
N GLU A 504 -2.41 -16.87 -17.85
CA GLU A 504 -2.90 -17.41 -19.13
C GLU A 504 -2.89 -18.94 -19.13
N LEU A 505 -1.80 -19.57 -18.68
CA LEU A 505 -1.68 -21.02 -18.60
C LEU A 505 -2.74 -21.62 -17.67
N GLN A 506 -2.90 -21.04 -16.48
CA GLN A 506 -3.90 -21.50 -15.51
C GLN A 506 -5.33 -21.38 -16.07
N LEU A 507 -5.66 -20.29 -16.77
CA LEU A 507 -6.97 -20.13 -17.41
C LEU A 507 -7.19 -21.13 -18.55
N ARG A 508 -6.17 -21.44 -19.35
CA ARG A 508 -6.27 -22.49 -20.39
C ARG A 508 -6.59 -23.85 -19.78
N ILE A 509 -5.95 -24.19 -18.65
CA ILE A 509 -6.24 -25.44 -17.92
C ILE A 509 -7.69 -25.45 -17.44
N LEU A 510 -8.16 -24.37 -16.80
CA LEU A 510 -9.53 -24.27 -16.27
C LEU A 510 -10.60 -24.35 -17.37
N VAL A 511 -10.39 -23.69 -18.51
CA VAL A 511 -11.29 -23.80 -19.68
C VAL A 511 -11.33 -25.23 -20.21
N MET A 512 -10.17 -25.89 -20.32
CA MET A 512 -10.06 -27.26 -20.80
C MET A 512 -10.77 -28.25 -19.87
N GLU A 513 -10.57 -28.12 -18.55
CA GLU A 513 -11.24 -28.94 -17.53
C GLU A 513 -12.75 -28.77 -17.58
N HIS A 514 -13.24 -27.52 -17.57
CA HIS A 514 -14.67 -27.24 -17.63
C HIS A 514 -15.33 -27.80 -18.90
N ARG A 515 -14.66 -27.67 -20.06
CA ARG A 515 -15.16 -28.23 -21.32
C ARG A 515 -15.14 -29.76 -21.32
N LYS A 516 -14.11 -30.38 -20.73
CA LYS A 516 -14.03 -31.84 -20.58
C LYS A 516 -15.19 -32.38 -19.75
N ASP A 517 -15.57 -31.69 -18.67
CA ASP A 517 -16.73 -32.06 -17.84
C ASP A 517 -18.05 -32.01 -18.62
N LEU A 518 -18.13 -31.17 -19.65
CA LEU A 518 -19.27 -31.10 -20.58
C LEU A 518 -19.16 -32.08 -21.77
N GLY A 519 -18.12 -32.92 -21.81
CA GLY A 519 -17.86 -33.84 -22.92
C GLY A 519 -17.40 -33.15 -24.21
N LEU A 520 -16.85 -31.93 -24.12
CA LEU A 520 -16.42 -31.14 -25.28
C LEU A 520 -14.89 -31.17 -25.45
N ALA A 521 -14.42 -31.29 -26.69
CA ALA A 521 -13.00 -31.16 -27.01
C ALA A 521 -12.55 -29.69 -27.00
N THR A 522 -11.29 -29.45 -26.64
CA THR A 522 -10.68 -28.10 -26.64
C THR A 522 -9.45 -28.10 -27.53
N VAL A 523 -9.44 -27.27 -28.56
CA VAL A 523 -8.30 -27.05 -29.45
C VAL A 523 -7.86 -25.60 -29.34
N TRP A 524 -6.60 -25.37 -29.00
CA TRP A 524 -6.04 -24.03 -28.86
C TRP A 524 -5.50 -23.48 -30.19
N ASP A 525 -5.63 -22.16 -30.40
CA ASP A 525 -5.03 -21.42 -31.51
C ASP A 525 -4.13 -20.31 -30.95
N ASP A 526 -2.84 -20.60 -30.84
CA ASP A 526 -1.87 -19.69 -30.22
C ASP A 526 -1.67 -18.40 -31.05
N GLN A 527 -1.82 -18.48 -32.38
CA GLN A 527 -1.79 -17.30 -33.24
C GLN A 527 -2.97 -16.39 -32.93
N LEU A 528 -4.19 -16.95 -32.83
CA LEU A 528 -5.36 -16.17 -32.44
C LEU A 528 -5.19 -15.56 -31.05
N SER A 529 -4.66 -16.31 -30.06
CA SER A 529 -4.31 -15.78 -28.74
C SER A 529 -3.37 -14.58 -28.83
N TYR A 530 -2.32 -14.66 -29.66
CA TYR A 530 -1.39 -13.56 -29.85
C TYR A 530 -2.08 -12.32 -30.45
N LEU A 531 -2.98 -12.50 -31.42
CA LEU A 531 -3.74 -11.41 -32.06
C LEU A 531 -4.68 -10.66 -31.10
N LEU A 532 -5.02 -11.22 -29.93
CA LEU A 532 -5.82 -10.52 -28.91
C LEU A 532 -4.98 -9.48 -28.11
N SER A 533 -3.65 -9.58 -28.17
CA SER A 533 -2.75 -8.73 -27.35
C SER A 533 -2.92 -7.21 -27.58
N PRO A 534 -3.09 -6.71 -28.83
CA PRO A 534 -3.30 -5.29 -29.08
C PRO A 534 -4.60 -4.76 -28.48
N ALA A 535 -5.70 -5.53 -28.52
CA ALA A 535 -6.97 -5.14 -27.93
C ALA A 535 -6.86 -4.94 -26.41
N LEU A 536 -6.20 -5.87 -25.71
CA LEU A 536 -5.98 -5.73 -24.27
C LEU A 536 -5.07 -4.54 -23.92
N ALA A 537 -4.11 -4.20 -24.79
CA ALA A 537 -3.28 -3.00 -24.65
C ALA A 537 -4.12 -1.72 -24.81
N ALA A 538 -4.96 -1.70 -25.85
CA ALA A 538 -5.86 -0.59 -26.17
C ALA A 538 -6.82 -0.32 -25.01
N TYR A 539 -7.42 -1.35 -24.42
CA TYR A 539 -8.35 -1.18 -23.31
C TYR A 539 -7.68 -0.55 -22.08
N GLU A 540 -6.45 -0.94 -21.74
CA GLU A 540 -5.74 -0.32 -20.62
C GLU A 540 -5.33 1.13 -20.92
N LEU A 541 -4.88 1.39 -22.15
CA LEU A 541 -4.54 2.73 -22.58
C LEU A 541 -5.76 3.66 -22.56
N GLU A 542 -6.92 3.16 -22.99
CA GLU A 542 -8.18 3.89 -22.96
C GLU A 542 -8.58 4.20 -21.52
N ARG A 543 -8.44 3.25 -20.57
CA ARG A 543 -8.70 3.52 -19.14
C ARG A 543 -7.78 4.59 -18.54
N THR A 544 -6.59 4.78 -19.10
CA THR A 544 -5.63 5.78 -18.63
C THR A 544 -5.85 7.14 -19.31
N THR A 545 -6.24 7.17 -20.58
CA THR A 545 -6.28 8.40 -21.40
C THR A 545 -7.68 8.91 -21.67
N ASN A 546 -8.71 8.06 -21.55
CA ASN A 546 -10.05 8.21 -22.12
C ASN A 546 -10.06 8.38 -23.65
N ILE A 547 -9.02 7.89 -24.35
CA ILE A 547 -8.93 7.89 -25.81
C ILE A 547 -8.89 6.45 -26.28
N SER A 548 -9.86 6.06 -27.10
CA SER A 548 -9.86 4.74 -27.74
C SER A 548 -8.89 4.76 -28.92
N SER A 549 -7.97 3.78 -28.97
CA SER A 549 -6.92 3.67 -29.99
C SER A 549 -6.58 2.20 -30.23
N GLY A 550 -6.31 1.79 -31.47
CA GLY A 550 -5.87 0.43 -31.81
C GLY A 550 -6.98 -0.58 -32.12
N ASN A 551 -8.25 -0.16 -32.15
CA ASN A 551 -9.37 -1.05 -32.46
C ASN A 551 -9.43 -1.44 -33.95
N GLU A 552 -9.00 -0.57 -34.87
CA GLU A 552 -9.08 -0.82 -36.31
C GLU A 552 -8.09 -1.91 -36.75
N GLU A 553 -6.83 -1.79 -36.33
CA GLU A 553 -5.78 -2.77 -36.63
C GLU A 553 -6.10 -4.14 -36.03
N PHE A 554 -6.70 -4.16 -34.83
CA PHE A 554 -7.18 -5.39 -34.21
C PHE A 554 -8.30 -6.04 -35.03
N GLN A 555 -9.32 -5.28 -35.42
CA GLN A 555 -10.44 -5.81 -36.23
C GLN A 555 -9.94 -6.37 -37.55
N ASP A 556 -9.03 -5.69 -38.21
CA ASP A 556 -8.43 -6.14 -39.46
C ASP A 556 -7.62 -7.43 -39.29
N ALA A 557 -6.81 -7.53 -38.23
CA ALA A 557 -6.04 -8.73 -37.95
C ALA A 557 -6.95 -9.94 -37.68
N ILE A 558 -8.05 -9.74 -36.93
CA ILE A 558 -9.04 -10.80 -36.67
C ILE A 558 -9.76 -11.20 -37.94
N ARG A 559 -10.24 -10.25 -38.76
CA ARG A 559 -10.90 -10.54 -40.05
C ARG A 559 -10.02 -11.37 -40.98
N ARG A 560 -8.70 -11.16 -40.99
CA ARG A 560 -7.75 -11.97 -41.78
C ARG A 560 -7.49 -13.35 -41.17
N ALA A 561 -7.58 -13.49 -39.85
CA ALA A 561 -7.29 -14.74 -39.14
C ALA A 561 -8.49 -15.70 -39.03
N VAL A 562 -9.69 -15.20 -39.29
CA VAL A 562 -10.95 -15.96 -39.28
C VAL A 562 -11.27 -16.36 -40.73
N PRO A 563 -11.26 -17.66 -41.06
CA PRO A 563 -11.55 -18.12 -42.42
C PRO A 563 -12.98 -17.82 -42.86
N ASP A 564 -13.22 -17.82 -44.18
CA ASP A 564 -14.57 -17.67 -44.73
C ASP A 564 -15.52 -18.76 -44.22
N GLY A 565 -16.71 -18.34 -43.76
CA GLY A 565 -17.69 -19.24 -43.16
C GLY A 565 -17.48 -19.54 -41.67
N HIS A 566 -16.42 -19.01 -41.05
CA HIS A 566 -16.22 -19.05 -39.60
C HIS A 566 -16.75 -17.78 -38.92
N THR A 567 -17.21 -17.96 -37.69
CA THR A 567 -17.58 -16.86 -36.79
C THR A 567 -16.52 -16.71 -35.72
N PHE A 568 -16.22 -15.47 -35.33
CA PHE A 568 -15.39 -15.13 -34.18
C PHE A 568 -16.24 -14.53 -33.07
N LYS A 569 -16.06 -15.03 -31.84
CA LYS A 569 -16.60 -14.42 -30.62
C LYS A 569 -15.44 -14.20 -29.64
N GLY A 570 -15.40 -13.02 -29.02
CA GLY A 570 -14.39 -12.68 -28.02
C GLY A 570 -14.99 -11.82 -26.91
N PHE A 571 -14.63 -12.11 -25.67
CA PHE A 571 -15.13 -11.40 -24.50
C PHE A 571 -13.97 -10.90 -23.65
N PRO A 572 -13.71 -9.58 -23.64
CA PRO A 572 -12.73 -8.97 -22.76
C PRO A 572 -13.30 -8.68 -21.37
N ILE A 573 -12.51 -8.92 -20.33
CA ILE A 573 -12.86 -8.63 -18.94
C ILE A 573 -11.63 -8.15 -18.16
N HIS A 574 -11.87 -7.28 -17.18
CA HIS A 574 -10.85 -6.65 -16.36
C HIS A 574 -11.01 -7.01 -14.87
N PHE A 575 -9.90 -7.31 -14.22
CA PHE A 575 -9.80 -7.55 -12.78
C PHE A 575 -8.64 -6.76 -12.16
N VAL A 576 -8.67 -6.63 -10.83
CA VAL A 576 -7.61 -5.98 -10.02
C VAL A 576 -6.84 -7.00 -9.16
N TYR A 577 -6.97 -8.28 -9.49
CA TYR A 577 -6.37 -9.40 -8.74
C TYR A 577 -5.88 -10.48 -9.72
N LYS A 578 -4.98 -11.36 -9.24
CA LYS A 578 -4.26 -12.35 -10.06
C LYS A 578 -4.65 -13.80 -9.79
N ASN A 579 -5.89 -14.05 -9.37
CA ASN A 579 -6.39 -15.39 -9.04
C ASN A 579 -7.15 -15.99 -10.23
N ALA A 580 -6.56 -16.99 -10.90
CA ALA A 580 -7.13 -17.62 -12.10
C ALA A 580 -8.50 -18.26 -11.88
N ARG A 581 -8.66 -19.00 -10.77
CA ARG A 581 -9.91 -19.70 -10.45
C ARG A 581 -11.04 -18.69 -10.21
N ARG A 582 -10.77 -17.65 -9.42
CA ARG A 582 -11.73 -16.56 -9.16
C ARG A 582 -12.08 -15.81 -10.44
N ALA A 583 -11.09 -15.51 -11.28
CA ALA A 583 -11.30 -14.86 -12.57
C ALA A 583 -12.15 -15.71 -13.51
N PHE A 584 -11.84 -17.01 -13.64
CA PHE A 584 -12.60 -17.93 -14.49
C PHE A 584 -14.06 -18.10 -14.02
N ALA A 585 -14.28 -18.27 -12.71
CA ALA A 585 -15.63 -18.30 -12.16
C ALA A 585 -16.40 -17.00 -12.42
N ALA A 586 -15.72 -15.85 -12.37
CA ALA A 586 -16.33 -14.56 -12.73
C ALA A 586 -16.64 -14.46 -14.23
N CYS A 587 -15.78 -14.99 -15.10
CA CYS A 587 -16.04 -15.09 -16.54
C CYS A 587 -17.31 -15.91 -16.81
N LEU A 588 -17.46 -17.09 -16.21
CA LEU A 588 -18.62 -17.97 -16.43
C LEU A 588 -19.95 -17.38 -15.95
N ARG A 589 -19.95 -16.38 -15.04
CA ARG A 589 -21.17 -15.66 -14.67
C ARG A 589 -21.70 -14.73 -15.77
N SER A 590 -20.87 -14.40 -16.77
CA SER A 590 -21.29 -13.63 -17.94
C SER A 590 -21.86 -14.57 -19.00
N PRO A 591 -23.15 -14.43 -19.40
CA PRO A 591 -23.75 -15.27 -20.44
C PRO A 591 -22.93 -15.26 -21.74
N PHE A 592 -22.36 -14.11 -22.12
CA PHE A 592 -21.52 -13.98 -23.31
C PHE A 592 -20.25 -14.84 -23.24
N CYS A 593 -19.61 -14.90 -22.06
CA CYS A 593 -18.39 -15.68 -21.90
C CYS A 593 -18.71 -17.17 -21.74
N GLU A 594 -19.79 -17.49 -21.03
CA GLU A 594 -20.31 -18.85 -20.94
C GLU A 594 -20.62 -19.41 -22.34
N GLU A 595 -21.30 -18.66 -23.21
CA GLU A 595 -21.55 -19.05 -24.60
C GLU A 595 -20.26 -19.34 -25.38
N ILE A 596 -19.21 -18.54 -25.18
CA ILE A 596 -17.90 -18.75 -25.82
C ILE A 596 -17.30 -20.05 -25.31
N VAL A 597 -17.19 -20.21 -23.98
CA VAL A 597 -16.56 -21.39 -23.34
C VAL A 597 -17.35 -22.66 -23.65
N CYS A 598 -18.67 -22.61 -23.69
CA CYS A 598 -19.56 -23.74 -23.99
C CYS A 598 -19.81 -23.92 -25.50
N CYS A 599 -19.15 -23.14 -26.36
CA CYS A 599 -19.36 -23.16 -27.80
C CYS A 599 -19.21 -24.57 -28.38
N ARG A 600 -20.18 -24.93 -29.23
CA ARG A 600 -20.26 -26.16 -30.03
C ARG A 600 -20.32 -25.78 -31.49
N GLY A 601 -19.67 -26.56 -32.34
CA GLY A 601 -19.63 -26.36 -33.78
C GLY A 601 -18.54 -27.18 -34.43
N ASP A 602 -18.37 -26.99 -35.73
CA ASP A 602 -17.27 -27.60 -36.46
C ASP A 602 -16.01 -26.74 -36.35
N GLN A 603 -14.86 -27.39 -36.23
CA GLN A 603 -13.55 -26.73 -36.20
C GLN A 603 -13.45 -25.61 -35.15
N VAL A 604 -14.06 -25.80 -33.97
CA VAL A 604 -13.96 -24.84 -32.86
C VAL A 604 -12.51 -24.74 -32.39
N ARG A 605 -11.96 -23.53 -32.40
CA ARG A 605 -10.64 -23.21 -31.86
C ARG A 605 -10.74 -22.08 -30.85
N PHE A 606 -10.09 -22.28 -29.71
CA PHE A 606 -10.09 -21.35 -28.59
C PHE A 606 -8.82 -20.53 -28.55
N ALA A 607 -8.96 -19.31 -28.04
CA ALA A 607 -7.87 -18.44 -27.71
C ALA A 607 -8.13 -17.82 -26.33
N VAL A 608 -7.12 -17.84 -25.48
CA VAL A 608 -7.08 -17.09 -24.24
C VAL A 608 -5.86 -16.19 -24.30
N ARG A 609 -6.04 -14.92 -23.96
CA ARG A 609 -4.93 -13.97 -23.80
C ARG A 609 -5.07 -13.22 -22.50
N VAL A 610 -3.97 -13.08 -21.78
CA VAL A 610 -3.91 -12.33 -20.53
C VAL A 610 -2.84 -11.25 -20.63
N ARG A 611 -3.14 -10.06 -20.10
CA ARG A 611 -2.16 -9.00 -19.89
C ARG A 611 -2.29 -8.41 -18.50
N VAL A 612 -1.21 -8.47 -17.75
CA VAL A 612 -1.04 -7.81 -16.45
C VAL A 612 -0.30 -6.50 -16.66
N PHE A 613 -0.88 -5.40 -16.19
CA PHE A 613 -0.25 -4.08 -16.15
C PHE A 613 0.02 -3.73 -14.70
N THR A 614 1.26 -3.40 -14.39
CA THR A 614 1.70 -3.15 -13.02
C THR A 614 1.73 -1.67 -12.70
N TYR A 615 1.29 -1.35 -11.50
CA TYR A 615 1.27 -0.02 -10.93
C TYR A 615 2.09 0.00 -9.61
N PRO A 616 2.31 1.17 -8.99
CA PRO A 616 2.96 1.25 -7.68
C PRO A 616 2.30 0.34 -6.64
N GLU A 617 3.02 0.04 -5.55
CA GLU A 617 2.56 -0.86 -4.47
C GLU A 617 2.22 -2.29 -4.93
N SER A 618 2.72 -2.72 -6.09
CA SER A 618 2.36 -4.01 -6.70
C SER A 618 0.84 -4.14 -6.96
N ALA A 619 0.13 -3.02 -7.11
CA ALA A 619 -1.21 -2.99 -7.67
C ALA A 619 -1.16 -3.37 -9.16
N CYS A 620 -2.24 -3.94 -9.70
CA CYS A 620 -2.26 -4.33 -11.11
C CYS A 620 -3.65 -4.27 -11.74
N ALA A 621 -3.68 -3.95 -13.03
CA ALA A 621 -4.82 -4.22 -13.91
C ALA A 621 -4.57 -5.53 -14.65
N VAL A 622 -5.52 -6.45 -14.57
CA VAL A 622 -5.45 -7.75 -15.23
C VAL A 622 -6.54 -7.81 -16.28
N TRP A 623 -6.15 -7.78 -17.54
CA TRP A 623 -7.05 -7.95 -18.68
C TRP A 623 -7.00 -9.37 -19.19
N ILE A 624 -8.16 -9.97 -19.39
CA ILE A 624 -8.34 -11.32 -19.92
C ILE A 624 -9.27 -11.20 -21.13
N MET A 625 -8.93 -11.90 -22.21
CA MET A 625 -9.86 -12.12 -23.31
C MET A 625 -9.95 -13.61 -23.60
N ILE A 626 -11.16 -14.15 -23.47
CA ILE A 626 -11.49 -15.51 -23.91
C ILE A 626 -12.23 -15.38 -25.22
N ALA A 627 -11.76 -16.10 -26.24
CA ALA A 627 -12.33 -16.07 -27.56
C ALA A 627 -12.40 -17.47 -28.17
N CYS A 628 -13.29 -17.63 -29.14
CA CYS A 628 -13.31 -18.77 -30.02
C CYS A 628 -13.55 -18.34 -31.47
N LYS A 629 -13.04 -19.13 -32.40
CA LYS A 629 -13.52 -19.15 -33.78
C LYS A 629 -14.06 -20.54 -34.11
N TYR A 630 -15.14 -20.60 -34.85
CA TYR A 630 -15.80 -21.85 -35.18
C TYR A 630 -16.57 -21.72 -36.49
N ARG A 631 -16.79 -22.84 -37.16
CA ARG A 631 -17.68 -22.90 -38.33
C ARG A 631 -19.09 -23.20 -37.83
N CYS A 632 -20.05 -22.35 -38.19
CA CYS A 632 -21.45 -22.61 -37.88
C CYS A 632 -21.92 -23.87 -38.62
N VAL A 633 -22.52 -24.80 -37.89
CA VAL A 633 -23.28 -25.90 -38.47
C VAL A 633 -24.71 -25.36 -38.60
N LEU A 634 -25.18 -25.19 -39.85
CA LEU A 634 -26.56 -24.79 -40.13
C LEU A 634 -27.54 -25.90 -39.73
#